data_AF-A0A6P0MNS7-F1
#
_entry.id   AF-A0A6P0MNS7-F1
#
_cell.length_a   1.000
_cell.length_b   1.000
_cell.length_c   1.000
_cell.angle_alpha   90.00
_cell.angle_beta   90.00
_cell.angle_gamma   90.00
#
_symmetry.space_group_name_H-M   'P 1'
#
loop_
_entity.id
_entity.type
_entity.pdbx_description
1 polymer ?
#
loop_
_entity_poly.entity_id
_entity_poly.type
_entity_poly.pdbx_seq_one_letter_code
_entity_poly.pdbx_strand_id
1 'polypeptide(L)'
;MKIREIKQEIFTLTCTNSTQQLKKERPDLTQGLDLRYKQQWTNILEKLKVLRLEGKDLSLKELEQSEQMLQESLFEIGHIAGLSDDQIKIDWQRIQLEAQFRDVHLEEL
;
A
#
# COMPACT_ATOMS: atom_id res chain seq x y z
N MET A 1 -16.63 -13.58 -9.56
CA MET A 1 -17.16 -12.39 -8.84
C MET A 1 -18.30 -11.72 -9.60
N LYS A 2 -19.27 -11.19 -8.85
CA LYS A 2 -20.31 -10.27 -9.35
C LYS A 2 -19.70 -8.88 -9.61
N ILE A 3 -20.30 -8.10 -10.50
CA ILE A 3 -19.77 -6.76 -10.86
C ILE A 3 -19.64 -5.81 -9.66
N ARG A 4 -20.52 -5.93 -8.66
CA ARG A 4 -20.47 -5.13 -7.43
C ARG A 4 -19.22 -5.43 -6.62
N GLU A 5 -18.87 -6.71 -6.47
CA GLU A 5 -17.68 -7.16 -5.75
C GLU A 5 -16.40 -6.65 -6.44
N ILE A 6 -16.35 -6.74 -7.78
CA ILE A 6 -15.20 -6.26 -8.57
C ILE A 6 -14.99 -4.75 -8.34
N LYS A 7 -16.07 -3.96 -8.39
CA LYS A 7 -15.99 -2.52 -8.13
C LYS A 7 -15.52 -2.23 -6.70
N GLN A 8 -16.05 -2.94 -5.71
CA GLN A 8 -15.67 -2.78 -4.30
C GLN A 8 -14.17 -3.06 -4.10
N GLU A 9 -13.65 -4.10 -4.73
CA GLU A 9 -12.23 -4.47 -4.63
C GLU A 9 -11.37 -3.40 -5.29
N ILE A 10 -11.72 -2.92 -6.48
CA ILE A 10 -11.00 -1.83 -7.16
C ILE A 10 -11.01 -0.56 -6.31
N PHE A 11 -12.17 -0.16 -5.78
CA PHE A 11 -12.32 0.99 -4.90
C PHE A 11 -11.44 0.90 -3.65
N THR A 12 -11.34 -0.30 -3.08
CA THR A 12 -10.47 -0.56 -1.93
C THR A 12 -9.01 -0.46 -2.32
N LEU A 13 -8.61 -1.06 -3.44
CA LEU A 13 -7.22 -1.06 -3.93
C LEU A 13 -6.75 0.33 -4.33
N THR A 14 -7.63 1.16 -4.90
CA THR A 14 -7.30 2.51 -5.36
C THR A 14 -7.67 3.60 -4.36
N CYS A 15 -8.13 3.25 -3.15
CA CYS A 15 -8.61 4.19 -2.13
C CYS A 15 -9.69 5.18 -2.64
N THR A 16 -10.58 4.75 -3.54
CA THR A 16 -11.66 5.59 -4.08
C THR A 16 -13.02 5.07 -3.64
N ASN A 17 -14.00 5.96 -3.53
CA ASN A 17 -15.34 5.59 -3.05
C ASN A 17 -16.40 5.53 -4.16
N SER A 18 -16.05 5.95 -5.37
CA SER A 18 -16.98 5.98 -6.50
C SER A 18 -16.29 5.87 -7.85
N THR A 19 -17.05 5.48 -8.87
CA THR A 19 -16.56 5.46 -10.26
C THR A 19 -16.14 6.85 -10.77
N GLN A 20 -16.78 7.92 -10.29
CA GLN A 20 -16.38 9.28 -10.67
C GLN A 20 -15.04 9.66 -10.05
N GLN A 21 -14.85 9.33 -8.77
CA GLN A 21 -13.59 9.55 -8.08
C GLN A 21 -12.45 8.75 -8.72
N LEU A 22 -12.69 7.47 -9.04
CA LEU A 22 -11.75 6.62 -9.76
C LEU A 22 -11.33 7.23 -11.11
N LYS A 23 -12.26 7.78 -11.88
CA LYS A 23 -11.94 8.45 -13.16
C LYS A 23 -11.08 9.70 -12.99
N LYS A 24 -11.27 10.43 -11.91
CA LYS A 24 -10.55 11.67 -11.62
C LYS A 24 -9.14 11.39 -11.11
N GLU A 25 -9.01 10.45 -10.18
CA GLU A 25 -7.76 10.18 -9.46
C GLU A 25 -6.89 9.13 -10.14
N ARG A 26 -7.50 8.21 -10.91
CA ARG A 26 -6.81 7.14 -11.64
C ARG A 26 -7.22 7.11 -13.12
N PRO A 27 -6.95 8.18 -13.89
CA PRO A 27 -7.23 8.19 -15.33
C PRO A 27 -6.44 7.10 -16.08
N ASP A 28 -5.26 6.73 -15.59
CA ASP A 28 -4.42 5.65 -16.10
C ASP A 28 -5.09 4.26 -16.09
N LEU A 29 -6.10 4.08 -15.22
CA LEU A 29 -6.90 2.87 -15.11
C LEU A 29 -8.22 2.95 -15.88
N THR A 30 -8.70 4.15 -16.24
CA THR A 30 -10.08 4.33 -16.73
C THR A 30 -10.19 5.02 -18.09
N GLN A 31 -9.12 5.67 -18.56
CA GLN A 31 -9.11 6.39 -19.83
C GLN A 31 -9.32 5.45 -21.01
N GLY A 32 -10.27 5.79 -21.89
CA GLY A 32 -10.61 4.98 -23.06
C GLY A 32 -11.45 3.73 -22.77
N LEU A 33 -11.80 3.46 -21.50
CA LEU A 33 -12.58 2.28 -21.13
C LEU A 33 -14.06 2.60 -20.90
N ASP A 34 -14.94 1.74 -21.44
CA ASP A 34 -16.37 1.81 -21.16
C ASP A 34 -16.74 1.02 -19.91
N LEU A 35 -16.81 1.72 -18.78
CA LEU A 35 -17.12 1.18 -17.45
C LEU A 35 -18.58 0.74 -17.27
N ARG A 36 -19.39 0.69 -18.33
CA ARG A 36 -20.69 -0.01 -18.30
C ARG A 36 -20.51 -1.52 -18.36
N TYR A 37 -19.43 -2.01 -18.96
CA TYR A 37 -19.19 -3.43 -19.17
C TYR A 37 -18.36 -4.05 -18.05
N LYS A 38 -18.80 -5.21 -17.54
CA LYS A 38 -18.09 -5.99 -16.53
C LYS A 38 -16.66 -6.34 -16.93
N GLN A 39 -16.44 -6.61 -18.23
CA GLN A 39 -15.12 -6.99 -18.73
C GLN A 39 -14.08 -5.90 -18.45
N GLN A 40 -14.44 -4.63 -18.64
CA GLN A 40 -13.51 -3.52 -18.40
C GLN A 40 -13.12 -3.40 -16.93
N TRP A 41 -14.08 -3.58 -16.01
CA TRP A 41 -13.77 -3.65 -14.58
C TRP A 41 -12.86 -4.83 -14.24
N THR A 42 -13.05 -5.98 -14.88
CA THR A 42 -12.21 -7.15 -14.64
C THR A 42 -10.78 -6.89 -15.09
N ASN A 43 -10.59 -6.29 -16.27
CA ASN A 43 -9.29 -5.91 -16.79
C ASN A 43 -8.57 -4.90 -15.87
N ILE A 44 -9.29 -3.93 -15.31
CA ILE A 44 -8.73 -2.97 -14.34
C ILE A 44 -8.25 -3.69 -13.07
N LEU A 45 -9.07 -4.60 -12.53
CA LEU A 45 -8.71 -5.36 -11.33
C LEU A 45 -7.48 -6.25 -11.57
N GLU A 46 -7.39 -6.89 -12.73
CA GLU A 46 -6.22 -7.70 -13.09
C GLU A 46 -4.96 -6.83 -13.23
N LYS A 47 -5.06 -5.67 -13.88
CA LYS A 47 -3.95 -4.72 -14.00
C LYS A 47 -3.46 -4.27 -12.62
N LEU A 48 -4.37 -3.94 -11.70
CA LEU A 48 -4.05 -3.60 -10.31
C LEU A 48 -3.35 -4.75 -9.58
N LYS A 49 -3.82 -5.98 -9.75
CA LYS A 49 -3.21 -7.17 -9.14
C LYS A 49 -1.78 -7.40 -9.65
N VAL A 50 -1.56 -7.22 -10.95
CA VAL A 50 -0.21 -7.31 -11.55
C VAL A 50 0.70 -6.20 -11.00
N LEU A 51 0.24 -4.95 -10.96
CA LEU A 51 1.03 -3.84 -10.42
C LEU A 51 1.41 -4.04 -8.95
N ARG A 52 0.51 -4.63 -8.15
CA ARG A 52 0.76 -4.97 -6.75
C ARG A 52 1.77 -6.12 -6.60
N LEU A 53 1.69 -7.15 -7.46
CA LEU A 53 2.69 -8.22 -7.51
C LEU A 53 4.06 -7.70 -7.93
N GLU A 54 4.12 -6.69 -8.77
CA GLU A 54 5.35 -6.00 -9.17
C GLU A 54 5.84 -4.97 -8.14
N GLY A 55 5.14 -4.79 -7.01
CA GLY A 55 5.50 -3.83 -5.96
C GLY A 55 5.35 -2.35 -6.35
N LYS A 56 4.67 -2.06 -7.46
CA LYS A 56 4.51 -0.70 -8.01
C LYS A 56 3.26 0.03 -7.53
N ASP A 57 2.40 -0.64 -6.76
CA ASP A 57 1.14 -0.09 -6.24
C ASP A 57 0.95 -0.59 -4.80
N LEU A 58 1.87 -0.23 -3.90
CA LEU A 58 1.69 -0.38 -2.46
C LEU A 58 0.79 0.77 -1.99
N SER A 59 -0.39 0.44 -1.47
CA SER A 59 -1.26 1.45 -0.86
C SER A 59 -0.66 1.93 0.47
N LEU A 60 -0.94 3.18 0.85
CA LEU A 60 -0.50 3.76 2.13
C LEU A 60 -0.89 2.85 3.32
N LYS A 61 -2.06 2.23 3.26
CA LYS A 61 -2.56 1.31 4.29
C LYS A 61 -1.74 0.02 4.39
N GLU A 62 -1.21 -0.49 3.28
CA GLU A 62 -0.34 -1.67 3.31
C GLU A 62 1.06 -1.34 3.84
N LEU A 63 1.55 -0.13 3.57
CA LEU A 63 2.79 0.37 4.16
C LEU A 63 2.64 0.51 5.68
N GLU A 64 1.54 1.10 6.15
CA GLU A 64 1.21 1.20 7.59
C GLU A 64 1.11 -0.20 8.23
N GLN A 65 0.46 -1.15 7.57
CA GLN A 65 0.37 -2.53 8.06
C GLN A 65 1.74 -3.22 8.10
N SER A 66 2.56 -3.02 7.08
CA SER A 66 3.92 -3.57 7.06
C SER A 66 4.80 -2.95 8.14
N GLU A 67 4.68 -1.65 8.39
CA GLU A 67 5.38 -0.96 9.48
C GLU A 67 4.98 -1.54 10.83
N GLN A 68 3.67 -1.74 11.06
CA GLN A 68 3.18 -2.36 12.29
C GLN A 68 3.72 -3.79 12.47
N MET A 69 3.72 -4.61 11.42
CA MET A 69 4.26 -5.97 11.47
C MET A 69 5.77 -5.99 11.77
N LEU A 70 6.52 -5.03 11.22
CA LEU A 70 7.95 -4.89 11.49
C LEU A 70 8.20 -4.47 12.95
N GLN A 71 7.40 -3.55 13.47
CA GLN A 71 7.47 -3.15 14.88
C GLN A 71 7.20 -4.35 15.78
N GLU A 72 6.11 -5.09 15.56
CA GLU A 72 5.76 -6.28 16.35
C GLU A 72 6.88 -7.35 16.31
N SER A 73 7.44 -7.60 15.13
CA SER A 73 8.56 -8.54 14.96
C SER A 73 9.82 -8.09 15.71
N LEU A 74 10.12 -6.79 15.70
CA LEU A 74 11.25 -6.22 16.43
C LEU A 74 11.08 -6.40 17.95
N PHE A 75 9.85 -6.21 18.45
CA PHE A 75 9.53 -6.46 19.86
C PHE A 75 9.69 -7.94 20.21
N GLU A 76 9.16 -8.84 19.39
CA GLU A 76 9.27 -10.28 19.62
C GLU A 76 10.73 -10.74 19.66
N ILE A 77 11.53 -10.36 18.66
CA ILE A 77 12.96 -10.72 18.59
C ILE A 77 13.76 -10.05 19.72
N GLY A 78 13.47 -8.78 20.02
CA GLY A 78 14.13 -8.06 21.10
C GLY A 78 13.91 -8.72 22.46
N HIS A 79 12.69 -9.19 22.73
CA HIS A 79 12.40 -9.97 23.94
C HIS A 79 13.13 -11.31 23.97
N ILE A 80 13.18 -12.03 22.83
CA ILE A 80 13.95 -13.29 22.72
C ILE A 80 15.44 -13.04 22.99
N ALA A 81 15.97 -11.90 22.54
CA ALA A 81 17.34 -11.49 22.76
C ALA A 81 17.59 -10.94 24.17
N GLY A 82 16.56 -10.82 25.02
CA GLY A 82 16.67 -10.33 26.40
C GLY A 82 16.74 -8.80 26.53
N LEU A 83 16.32 -8.05 25.50
CA LEU A 83 16.22 -6.60 25.54
C LEU A 83 14.97 -6.16 26.31
N SER A 84 15.05 -5.00 26.97
CA SER A 84 13.88 -4.37 27.59
C SER A 84 13.05 -3.61 26.56
N ASP A 85 11.75 -3.42 26.84
CA ASP A 85 10.83 -2.65 26.00
C ASP A 85 11.39 -1.26 25.65
N ASP A 86 12.07 -0.62 26.60
CA ASP A 86 12.66 0.71 26.41
C ASP A 86 13.81 0.68 25.40
N GLN A 87 14.64 -0.37 25.41
CA GLN A 87 15.73 -0.54 24.44
C GLN A 87 15.17 -0.78 23.03
N ILE A 88 14.15 -1.64 22.93
CA ILE A 88 13.48 -1.95 21.66
C ILE A 88 12.80 -0.69 21.10
N LYS A 89 12.15 0.14 21.94
CA LYS A 89 11.55 1.41 21.52
C LYS A 89 12.59 2.42 21.02
N ILE A 90 13.73 2.52 21.70
CA ILE A 90 14.83 3.40 21.27
C ILE A 90 15.36 2.96 19.90
N ASP A 91 15.52 1.65 19.69
CA ASP A 91 15.97 1.12 18.41
C ASP A 91 14.92 1.33 17.30
N TRP A 92 13.63 1.16 17.59
CA TRP A 92 12.55 1.50 16.66
C TRP A 92 12.58 2.98 16.26
N GLN A 93 12.73 3.89 17.22
CA GLN A 93 12.85 5.33 16.96
C GLN A 93 14.09 5.66 16.12
N ARG A 94 15.22 4.98 16.35
CA ARG A 94 16.43 5.15 15.55
C ARG A 94 16.19 4.74 14.09
N ILE A 95 15.54 3.60 13.86
CA ILE A 95 15.20 3.11 12.52
C ILE A 95 14.30 4.11 11.78
N GLN A 96 13.28 4.66 12.45
CA GLN A 96 12.40 5.68 11.85
C GLN A 96 13.17 6.96 11.48
N LEU A 97 14.08 7.42 12.35
CA LEU A 97 14.92 8.60 12.06
C LEU A 97 15.87 8.35 10.89
N GLU A 98 16.55 7.20 10.85
CA GLU A 98 17.46 6.84 9.75
C GLU A 98 16.73 6.74 8.40
N ALA A 99 15.49 6.26 8.39
CA ALA A 99 14.66 6.23 7.20
C ALA A 99 14.35 7.66 6.69
N GLN A 100 14.00 8.59 7.59
CA GLN A 100 13.76 10.00 7.24
C GLN A 100 14.98 10.67 6.61
N PHE A 101 16.19 10.37 7.09
CA PHE A 101 17.41 10.95 6.52
C PHE A 101 17.84 10.31 5.19
N ARG A 102 17.44 9.07 4.88
CA ARG A 102 17.70 8.46 3.57
C ARG A 102 16.84 9.08 2.46
N ASP A 103 15.61 9.46 2.76
CA ASP A 103 14.72 10.10 1.77
C ASP A 103 15.20 11.50 1.37
N VAL A 104 15.85 12.25 2.28
CA VAL A 104 16.43 13.57 1.98
C VAL A 104 17.59 13.49 0.98
N HIS A 105 18.33 12.38 0.94
CA HIS A 105 19.45 12.20 0.00
C HIS A 105 19.04 11.71 -1.40
N LEU A 106 17.77 11.37 -1.63
CA LEU A 106 17.27 11.00 -2.95
C LEU A 106 16.87 12.22 -3.82
N GLU A 107 16.75 13.42 -3.25
CA GLU A 107 16.45 14.65 -4.01
C GLU A 107 17.69 15.34 -4.61
N GLU A 108 18.91 14.87 -4.33
CA GLU A 108 20.17 15.46 -4.83
C GLU A 108 20.89 14.64 -5.93
N LEU A 109 20.17 13.82 -6.72
CA LEU A 109 20.72 13.10 -7.88
C LEU A 109 19.99 13.40 -9.20
#